data_AF-A0A2D9RJ22-F1
#
_entry.id   AF-A0A2D9RJ22-F1
#
_cell.length_a   1.000
_cell.length_b   1.000
_cell.length_c   1.000
_cell.angle_alpha   90.00
_cell.angle_beta   90.00
_cell.angle_gamma   90.00
#
_symmetry.space_group_name_H-M   'P 1'
#
loop_
_entity.id
_entity.type
_entity.pdbx_description
1 polymer ?
#
loop_
_entity_poly.entity_id
_entity_poly.type
_entity_poly.pdbx_seq_one_letter_code
_entity_poly.pdbx_strand_id
1 'polypeptide(L)'
;MSTTAFRNAVISSMQDQSASELCVARLTDESFRVGPSMDDCEYHAFVDGAYAEYTDEPERADEIIASLASNYVSVISEGIDESNFEARLVVQLRAESYAHDVDASDDASLVARPFAGDLIAVLMLDSAQTLAAVSASQLADHGITEDQAFEMAKANTRSRMGDVLVDEYRKINFLSSSNGLISGQMWLPETCDGQSADAVYFLYDRNGVMKVGLDNPLGVSNLLSVANGLVIQGEAMTSSVVRCKNGQWTQLWPTRSADFSGANPYQPG
;
A
#
# COMPACT_ATOMS: atom_id res chain seq x y z
N MET A 1 8.78 -7.40 -22.98
CA MET A 1 8.41 -5.98 -23.15
C MET A 1 8.89 -5.24 -21.92
N SER A 2 9.16 -3.92 -22.00
CA SER A 2 9.49 -3.15 -20.80
C SER A 2 8.25 -2.97 -19.91
N THR A 3 8.43 -2.65 -18.63
CA THR A 3 7.34 -2.37 -17.69
C THR A 3 6.39 -1.30 -18.22
N THR A 4 6.93 -0.19 -18.75
CA THR A 4 6.15 0.87 -19.40
C THR A 4 5.30 0.36 -20.58
N ALA A 5 5.86 -0.55 -21.39
CA ALA A 5 5.15 -1.12 -22.53
C ALA A 5 4.06 -2.09 -22.07
N PHE A 6 4.32 -2.87 -21.02
CA PHE A 6 3.32 -3.74 -20.39
C PHE A 6 2.17 -2.94 -19.80
N ARG A 7 2.46 -1.89 -19.01
CA ARG A 7 1.45 -0.96 -18.48
C ARG A 7 0.59 -0.37 -19.59
N ASN A 8 1.21 0.07 -20.69
CA ASN A 8 0.47 0.62 -21.83
C ASN A 8 -0.39 -0.42 -22.53
N ALA A 9 0.06 -1.67 -22.63
CA ALA A 9 -0.73 -2.77 -23.20
C ALA A 9 -1.95 -3.11 -22.31
N VAL A 10 -1.78 -3.10 -20.99
CA VAL A 10 -2.89 -3.23 -20.02
C VAL A 10 -3.89 -2.11 -20.21
N ILE A 11 -3.45 -0.84 -20.23
CA ILE A 11 -4.32 0.32 -20.46
C ILE A 11 -5.08 0.19 -21.78
N SER A 12 -4.41 -0.20 -22.87
CA SER A 12 -5.06 -0.42 -24.17
C SER A 12 -6.12 -1.52 -24.11
N SER A 13 -5.78 -2.67 -23.50
CA SER A 13 -6.72 -3.77 -23.31
C SER A 13 -7.93 -3.37 -22.45
N MET A 14 -7.75 -2.51 -21.45
CA MET A 14 -8.86 -1.97 -20.65
C MET A 14 -9.79 -1.07 -21.47
N GLN A 15 -9.23 -0.19 -22.31
CA GLN A 15 -10.02 0.66 -23.20
C GLN A 15 -10.79 -0.17 -24.23
N ASP A 16 -10.20 -1.24 -24.75
CA ASP A 16 -10.86 -2.15 -25.71
C ASP A 16 -12.01 -2.95 -25.07
N GLN A 17 -11.91 -3.24 -23.77
CA GLN A 17 -12.91 -4.01 -23.03
C GLN A 17 -14.02 -3.15 -22.40
N SER A 18 -13.76 -1.86 -22.20
CA SER A 18 -14.74 -0.94 -21.59
C SER A 18 -15.82 -0.50 -22.59
N ALA A 19 -17.06 -0.39 -22.12
CA ALA A 19 -18.17 0.13 -22.91
C ALA A 19 -18.10 1.65 -23.14
N SER A 20 -17.35 2.37 -22.30
CA SER A 20 -17.12 3.81 -22.35
C SER A 20 -15.63 4.13 -22.26
N GLU A 21 -15.25 5.30 -22.77
CA GLU A 21 -13.88 5.79 -22.62
C GLU A 21 -13.56 5.97 -21.13
N LEU A 22 -12.57 5.21 -20.65
CA LEU A 22 -12.10 5.31 -19.27
C LEU A 22 -11.18 6.54 -19.13
N CYS A 23 -11.25 7.23 -18.00
CA CYS A 23 -10.15 8.13 -17.64
C CYS A 23 -8.90 7.30 -17.40
N VAL A 24 -7.74 7.75 -17.88
CA VAL A 24 -6.44 7.15 -17.55
C VAL A 24 -5.39 8.24 -17.34
N ALA A 25 -4.82 8.31 -16.13
CA ALA A 25 -3.67 9.16 -15.83
C ALA A 25 -2.45 8.30 -15.47
N ARG A 26 -1.44 8.28 -16.33
CA ARG A 26 -0.20 7.52 -16.10
C ARG A 26 0.63 8.22 -15.02
N LEU A 27 1.10 7.48 -14.02
CA LEU A 27 1.86 8.05 -12.91
C LEU A 27 3.32 7.63 -12.97
N THR A 28 3.59 6.32 -12.91
CA THR A 28 4.94 5.73 -12.99
C THR A 28 4.97 4.65 -14.06
N ASP A 29 6.14 4.06 -14.34
CA ASP A 29 6.27 2.98 -15.33
C ASP A 29 5.40 1.76 -15.03
N GLU A 30 5.01 1.58 -13.76
CA GLU A 30 4.28 0.44 -13.25
C GLU A 30 2.88 0.81 -12.70
N SER A 31 2.52 2.09 -12.71
CA SER A 31 1.23 2.55 -12.15
C SER A 31 0.50 3.59 -12.99
N PHE A 32 -0.81 3.61 -12.83
CA PHE A 32 -1.70 4.59 -13.43
C PHE A 32 -2.97 4.72 -12.61
N ARG A 33 -3.63 5.88 -12.70
CA ARG A 33 -5.02 6.06 -12.30
C ARG A 33 -5.93 5.74 -13.45
N VAL A 34 -7.10 5.23 -13.12
CA VAL A 34 -8.17 4.93 -14.05
C VAL A 34 -9.52 5.20 -13.39
N GLY A 35 -10.55 5.50 -14.17
CA GLY A 35 -11.92 5.49 -13.66
C GLY A 35 -12.96 5.58 -14.77
N PRO A 36 -14.24 5.55 -14.41
CA PRO A 36 -15.33 5.36 -15.37
C PRO A 36 -15.55 6.57 -16.29
N SER A 37 -15.03 7.75 -15.93
CA SER A 37 -15.17 8.97 -16.74
C SER A 37 -14.01 9.94 -16.48
N MET A 38 -13.84 10.96 -17.32
CA MET A 38 -12.81 11.99 -17.14
C MET A 38 -12.92 12.77 -15.82
N ASP A 39 -14.12 12.82 -15.24
CA ASP A 39 -14.40 13.50 -13.99
C ASP A 39 -14.28 12.58 -12.76
N ASP A 40 -14.10 11.26 -12.98
CA ASP A 40 -13.95 10.23 -11.94
C ASP A 40 -12.79 9.31 -12.35
N CYS A 41 -11.60 9.61 -11.83
CA CYS A 41 -10.33 8.97 -12.20
C CYS A 41 -9.60 8.45 -10.95
N GLU A 42 -10.33 7.85 -10.03
CA GLU A 42 -9.86 7.63 -8.67
C GLU A 42 -9.21 6.25 -8.44
N TYR A 43 -9.47 5.28 -9.31
CA TYR A 43 -8.95 3.92 -9.14
C TYR A 43 -7.47 3.87 -9.46
N HIS A 44 -6.69 3.49 -8.45
CA HIS A 44 -5.25 3.36 -8.60
C HIS A 44 -4.89 1.93 -9.02
N ALA A 45 -4.27 1.78 -10.20
CA ALA A 45 -3.89 0.51 -10.80
C ALA A 45 -2.36 0.34 -10.85
N PHE A 46 -1.91 -0.91 -10.68
CA PHE A 46 -0.50 -1.32 -10.57
C PHE A 46 -0.28 -2.56 -11.40
N VAL A 47 0.81 -2.60 -12.15
CA VAL A 47 1.11 -3.73 -13.02
C VAL A 47 2.29 -4.57 -12.54
N ASP A 48 2.93 -4.20 -11.43
CA ASP A 48 4.17 -4.79 -10.91
C ASP A 48 4.06 -6.31 -10.74
N GLY A 49 2.99 -6.78 -10.09
CA GLY A 49 2.76 -8.22 -9.88
C GLY A 49 2.52 -8.99 -11.17
N ALA A 50 1.66 -8.48 -12.05
CA ALA A 50 1.39 -9.10 -13.36
C ALA A 50 2.60 -9.01 -14.31
N TYR A 51 3.43 -7.98 -14.17
CA TYR A 51 4.65 -7.84 -14.92
C TYR A 51 5.73 -8.84 -14.46
N ALA A 52 5.78 -9.15 -13.16
CA ALA A 52 6.60 -10.25 -12.64
C ALA A 52 6.13 -11.60 -13.22
N GLU A 53 4.82 -11.89 -13.19
CA GLU A 53 4.25 -13.10 -13.81
C GLU A 53 4.59 -13.18 -15.31
N TYR A 54 4.46 -12.07 -16.05
CA TYR A 54 4.88 -11.98 -17.45
C TYR A 54 6.38 -12.24 -17.65
N THR A 55 7.23 -11.79 -16.72
CA THR A 55 8.67 -12.00 -16.82
C THR A 55 9.03 -13.47 -16.65
N ASP A 56 8.28 -14.20 -15.81
CA ASP A 56 8.44 -15.63 -15.59
C ASP A 56 7.81 -16.48 -16.71
N GLU A 57 6.65 -16.07 -17.24
CA GLU A 57 5.88 -16.78 -18.28
C GLU A 57 5.55 -15.87 -19.49
N PRO A 58 6.55 -15.43 -20.28
CA PRO A 58 6.36 -14.42 -21.33
C PRO A 58 5.47 -14.87 -22.48
N GLU A 59 5.31 -16.18 -22.70
CA GLU A 59 4.40 -16.76 -23.68
C GLU A 59 2.92 -16.56 -23.33
N ARG A 60 2.60 -16.29 -22.05
CA ARG A 60 1.24 -16.00 -21.57
C ARG A 60 0.93 -14.50 -21.51
N ALA A 61 1.77 -13.65 -22.09
CA ALA A 61 1.63 -12.20 -22.02
C ALA A 61 0.21 -11.70 -22.34
N ASP A 62 -0.38 -12.17 -23.44
CA ASP A 62 -1.72 -11.73 -23.87
C ASP A 62 -2.81 -12.15 -22.87
N GLU A 63 -2.68 -13.34 -22.29
CA GLU A 63 -3.60 -13.86 -21.27
C GLU A 63 -3.51 -13.05 -19.97
N ILE A 64 -2.29 -12.79 -19.50
CA ILE A 64 -2.01 -12.01 -18.27
C ILE A 64 -2.54 -10.58 -18.45
N ILE A 65 -2.24 -9.93 -19.58
CA ILE A 65 -2.69 -8.57 -19.89
C ILE A 65 -4.21 -8.51 -19.99
N ALA A 66 -4.84 -9.45 -20.70
CA ALA A 66 -6.29 -9.48 -20.85
C ALA A 66 -6.99 -9.72 -19.52
N SER A 67 -6.47 -10.65 -18.70
CA SER A 67 -7.02 -10.94 -17.37
C SER A 67 -6.92 -9.73 -16.44
N LEU A 68 -5.75 -9.09 -16.36
CA LEU A 68 -5.56 -7.91 -15.53
C LEU A 68 -6.45 -6.75 -15.99
N ALA A 69 -6.53 -6.51 -17.30
CA ALA A 69 -7.39 -5.47 -17.86
C ALA A 69 -8.88 -5.73 -17.55
N SER A 70 -9.34 -6.97 -17.73
CA SER A 70 -10.72 -7.36 -17.41
C SER A 70 -11.05 -7.12 -15.94
N ASN A 71 -10.11 -7.41 -15.04
CA ASN A 71 -10.30 -7.19 -13.60
C ASN A 71 -10.47 -5.70 -13.30
N TYR A 72 -9.62 -4.83 -13.86
CA TYR A 72 -9.77 -3.40 -13.66
C TYR A 72 -11.07 -2.86 -14.25
N VAL A 73 -11.45 -3.26 -15.47
CA VAL A 73 -12.70 -2.83 -16.10
C VAL A 73 -13.93 -3.30 -15.29
N SER A 74 -13.92 -4.53 -14.77
CA SER A 74 -14.99 -5.03 -13.89
C SER A 74 -15.16 -4.13 -12.68
N VAL A 75 -14.07 -3.85 -11.96
CA VAL A 75 -14.08 -2.99 -10.76
C VAL A 75 -14.58 -1.57 -11.07
N ILE A 76 -14.16 -0.99 -12.19
CA ILE A 76 -14.57 0.36 -12.58
C ILE A 76 -16.05 0.39 -12.97
N SER A 77 -16.52 -0.61 -13.71
CA SER A 77 -17.88 -0.65 -14.25
C SER A 77 -18.94 -1.06 -13.23
N GLU A 78 -18.59 -1.96 -12.31
CA GLU A 78 -19.47 -2.43 -11.24
C GLU A 78 -19.43 -1.52 -10.01
N GLY A 79 -18.40 -0.66 -9.91
CA GLY A 79 -18.10 0.15 -8.74
C GLY A 79 -17.46 -0.67 -7.62
N ILE A 80 -17.12 0.00 -6.52
CA ILE A 80 -16.67 -0.71 -5.31
C ILE A 80 -17.86 -1.51 -4.79
N ASP A 81 -17.79 -2.84 -4.84
CA ASP A 81 -18.77 -3.69 -4.18
C ASP A 81 -18.75 -3.41 -2.68
N GLU A 82 -19.78 -2.74 -2.18
CA GLU A 82 -19.96 -2.44 -0.74
C GLU A 82 -20.77 -3.51 -0.01
N SER A 83 -21.12 -4.62 -0.67
CA SER A 83 -21.78 -5.74 0.01
C SER A 83 -20.87 -6.29 1.11
N ASN A 84 -21.45 -6.53 2.29
CA ASN A 84 -20.71 -6.92 3.49
C ASN A 84 -19.58 -5.95 3.87
N PHE A 85 -19.78 -4.64 3.66
CA PHE A 85 -18.83 -3.55 3.96
C PHE A 85 -18.03 -3.80 5.25
N GLU A 86 -18.72 -3.96 6.38
CA GLU A 86 -18.11 -4.21 7.70
C GLU A 86 -17.13 -5.38 7.73
N ALA A 87 -17.46 -6.49 7.05
CA ALA A 87 -16.66 -7.72 7.04
C ALA A 87 -15.49 -7.66 6.05
N ARG A 88 -15.46 -6.64 5.19
CA ARG A 88 -14.45 -6.43 4.15
C ARG A 88 -13.51 -5.27 4.46
N LEU A 89 -13.82 -4.45 5.47
CA LEU A 89 -12.90 -3.47 6.00
C LEU A 89 -11.60 -4.15 6.43
N VAL A 90 -10.48 -3.68 5.90
CA VAL A 90 -9.12 -4.08 6.27
C VAL A 90 -8.27 -2.83 6.45
N VAL A 91 -7.12 -2.98 7.10
CA VAL A 91 -6.15 -1.90 7.29
C VAL A 91 -4.89 -2.22 6.51
N GLN A 92 -4.36 -1.22 5.82
CA GLN A 92 -3.07 -1.29 5.13
C GLN A 92 -2.19 -0.13 5.58
N LEU A 93 -0.88 -0.34 5.63
CA LEU A 93 0.05 0.75 5.79
C LEU A 93 0.45 1.30 4.42
N ARG A 94 0.39 2.62 4.29
CA ARG A 94 0.84 3.37 3.09
C ARG A 94 1.74 4.51 3.54
N ALA A 95 2.57 5.03 2.64
CA ALA A 95 3.30 6.26 2.91
C ALA A 95 2.33 7.46 2.94
N GLU A 96 2.66 8.51 3.67
CA GLU A 96 1.88 9.75 3.77
C GLU A 96 1.62 10.38 2.39
N SER A 97 2.53 10.21 1.44
CA SER A 97 2.34 10.64 0.04
C SER A 97 1.09 10.03 -0.61
N TYR A 98 0.68 8.83 -0.21
CA TYR A 98 -0.55 8.21 -0.70
C TYR A 98 -1.78 9.05 -0.35
N ALA A 99 -1.86 9.62 0.86
CA ALA A 99 -2.99 10.48 1.23
C ALA A 99 -3.01 11.76 0.41
N HIS A 100 -1.85 12.35 0.13
CA HIS A 100 -1.75 13.54 -0.73
C HIS A 100 -2.20 13.29 -2.16
N ASP A 101 -1.91 12.10 -2.70
CA ASP A 101 -2.37 11.74 -4.03
C ASP A 101 -3.90 11.57 -4.06
N VAL A 102 -4.48 10.95 -3.02
CA VAL A 102 -5.92 10.67 -2.91
C VAL A 102 -6.74 11.95 -2.63
N ASP A 103 -6.30 12.83 -1.73
CA ASP A 103 -7.06 14.04 -1.36
C ASP A 103 -7.04 15.13 -2.45
N ALA A 104 -6.19 15.02 -3.48
CA ALA A 104 -6.06 16.00 -4.55
C ALA A 104 -7.22 16.02 -5.57
N SER A 105 -8.24 15.16 -5.43
CA SER A 105 -9.31 14.95 -6.43
C SER A 105 -10.77 15.21 -6.00
N ASP A 106 -10.99 16.00 -4.94
CA ASP A 106 -12.31 16.46 -4.42
C ASP A 106 -13.19 15.44 -3.63
N ASP A 107 -13.81 15.99 -2.58
CA ASP A 107 -14.89 15.54 -1.66
C ASP A 107 -14.80 14.22 -0.84
N ALA A 108 -13.88 13.30 -1.11
CA ALA A 108 -13.75 12.07 -0.31
C ALA A 108 -12.51 12.09 0.60
N SER A 109 -12.63 12.65 1.82
CA SER A 109 -11.54 12.59 2.80
C SER A 109 -11.21 11.13 3.13
N LEU A 110 -9.98 10.72 2.82
CA LEU A 110 -9.46 9.39 3.13
C LEU A 110 -9.56 9.12 4.63
N VAL A 111 -10.03 7.94 5.02
CA VAL A 111 -10.01 7.54 6.43
C VAL A 111 -8.65 6.92 6.78
N ALA A 112 -7.81 7.71 7.43
CA ALA A 112 -6.44 7.31 7.78
C ALA A 112 -6.00 7.79 9.17
N ARG A 113 -5.07 7.04 9.78
CA ARG A 113 -4.42 7.38 11.05
C ARG A 113 -2.91 7.48 10.91
N PRO A 114 -2.26 8.43 11.60
CA PRO A 114 -0.80 8.44 11.68
C PRO A 114 -0.25 7.11 12.22
N PHE A 115 0.85 6.65 11.62
CA PHE A 115 1.69 5.58 12.14
C PHE A 115 3.11 6.11 12.40
N ALA A 116 4.08 5.22 12.65
CA ALA A 116 5.47 5.62 12.82
C ALA A 116 6.16 5.93 11.47
N GLY A 117 7.10 6.87 11.48
CA GLY A 117 7.82 7.26 10.27
C GLY A 117 7.04 8.26 9.44
N ASP A 118 7.00 8.02 8.14
CA ASP A 118 6.16 8.65 7.12
C ASP A 118 5.00 7.71 6.69
N LEU A 119 4.62 6.77 7.56
CA LEU A 119 3.54 5.82 7.27
C LEU A 119 2.24 6.27 7.93
N ILE A 120 1.14 5.94 7.26
CA ILE A 120 -0.22 6.06 7.74
C ILE A 120 -0.93 4.71 7.63
N ALA A 121 -1.83 4.44 8.55
CA ALA A 121 -2.76 3.33 8.48
C ALA A 121 -4.02 3.79 7.76
N VAL A 122 -4.34 3.14 6.64
CA VAL A 122 -5.46 3.49 5.77
C VAL A 122 -6.51 2.39 5.85
N LEU A 123 -7.77 2.77 6.03
CA LEU A 123 -8.88 1.83 5.88
C LEU A 123 -9.13 1.55 4.41
N MET A 124 -9.23 0.27 4.08
CA MET A 124 -9.50 -0.20 2.72
C MET A 124 -10.60 -1.26 2.74
N LEU A 125 -11.32 -1.38 1.63
CA LEU A 125 -12.21 -2.51 1.36
C LEU A 125 -11.46 -3.57 0.57
N ASP A 126 -11.37 -4.77 1.16
CA ASP A 126 -10.87 -5.97 0.51
C ASP A 126 -11.93 -6.54 -0.43
N SER A 127 -11.82 -6.30 -1.73
CA SER A 127 -12.70 -6.88 -2.76
C SER A 127 -12.06 -8.09 -3.41
N ALA A 128 -12.88 -8.88 -4.12
CA ALA A 128 -12.40 -10.07 -4.83
C ALA A 128 -11.27 -9.77 -5.84
N GLN A 129 -11.10 -8.51 -6.25
CA GLN A 129 -10.20 -8.12 -7.33
C GLN A 129 -9.24 -6.97 -6.97
N THR A 130 -9.57 -6.13 -5.97
CA THR A 130 -8.77 -4.93 -5.61
C THR A 130 -8.93 -4.52 -4.14
N LEU A 131 -7.99 -3.70 -3.65
CA LEU A 131 -8.12 -2.93 -2.41
C LEU A 131 -8.51 -1.49 -2.74
N ALA A 132 -9.68 -1.07 -2.31
CA ALA A 132 -10.16 0.30 -2.49
C ALA A 132 -10.07 1.07 -1.17
N ALA A 133 -9.57 2.31 -1.20
CA ALA A 133 -9.58 3.17 -0.02
C ALA A 133 -11.02 3.49 0.41
N VAL A 134 -11.25 3.53 1.72
CA VAL A 134 -12.55 3.88 2.31
C VAL A 134 -12.57 5.38 2.59
N SER A 135 -13.63 6.05 2.14
CA SER A 135 -13.88 7.46 2.44
C SER A 135 -14.69 7.65 3.74
N ALA A 136 -14.62 8.86 4.30
CA ALA A 136 -15.44 9.20 5.46
C ALA A 136 -16.95 9.20 5.15
N SER A 137 -17.35 9.53 3.91
CA SER A 137 -18.76 9.46 3.48
C SER A 137 -19.27 8.02 3.46
N GLN A 138 -18.47 7.07 2.97
CA GLN A 138 -18.82 5.65 3.01
C GLN A 138 -19.02 5.16 4.46
N LEU A 139 -18.14 5.54 5.39
CA LEU A 139 -18.37 5.20 6.81
C LEU A 139 -19.67 5.80 7.35
N ALA A 140 -19.98 7.04 7.00
CA ALA A 140 -21.19 7.72 7.43
C ALA A 140 -22.47 7.07 6.86
N ASP A 141 -22.45 6.66 5.60
CA ASP A 141 -23.57 5.98 4.93
C ASP A 141 -23.90 4.63 5.57
N HIS A 142 -22.89 3.95 6.12
CA HIS A 142 -23.05 2.70 6.88
C HIS A 142 -23.25 2.92 8.39
N GLY A 143 -23.22 4.17 8.87
CA GLY A 143 -23.42 4.50 10.29
C GLY A 143 -22.28 4.04 11.20
N ILE A 144 -21.06 3.90 10.68
CA ILE A 144 -19.89 3.38 11.37
C ILE A 144 -18.95 4.54 11.71
N THR A 145 -18.45 4.60 12.95
CA THR A 145 -17.41 5.57 13.30
C THR A 145 -16.03 5.09 12.86
N GLU A 146 -15.09 6.02 12.65
CA GLU A 146 -13.71 5.67 12.32
C GLU A 146 -13.09 4.69 13.35
N ASP A 147 -13.28 4.92 14.65
CA ASP A 147 -12.78 4.02 15.70
C ASP A 147 -13.35 2.60 15.55
N GLN A 148 -14.67 2.48 15.31
CA GLN A 148 -15.30 1.19 15.09
C GLN A 148 -14.75 0.50 13.84
N ALA A 149 -14.58 1.26 12.75
CA ALA A 149 -14.05 0.74 11.50
C ALA A 149 -12.62 0.20 11.65
N PHE A 150 -11.73 0.91 12.37
CA PHE A 150 -10.38 0.41 12.66
C PHE A 150 -10.37 -0.80 13.58
N GLU A 151 -11.28 -0.90 14.56
CA GLU A 151 -11.42 -2.10 15.39
C GLU A 151 -11.85 -3.32 14.56
N MET A 152 -12.86 -3.15 13.68
CA MET A 152 -13.31 -4.19 12.75
C MET A 152 -12.19 -4.58 11.78
N ALA A 153 -11.52 -3.59 11.19
CA ALA A 153 -10.44 -3.79 10.23
C ALA A 153 -9.27 -4.59 10.80
N LYS A 154 -8.93 -4.44 12.09
CA LYS A 154 -7.90 -5.29 12.73
C LYS A 154 -8.30 -6.77 12.71
N ALA A 155 -9.53 -7.09 13.10
CA ALA A 155 -10.02 -8.46 13.13
C ALA A 155 -10.08 -9.07 11.73
N ASN A 156 -10.60 -8.30 10.76
CA ASN A 156 -10.72 -8.72 9.38
C ASN A 156 -9.36 -8.85 8.68
N THR A 157 -8.43 -7.93 8.91
CA THR A 157 -7.07 -8.01 8.33
C THR A 157 -6.39 -9.28 8.81
N ARG A 158 -6.49 -9.59 10.11
CA ARG A 158 -5.96 -10.84 10.67
C ARG A 158 -6.57 -12.09 10.01
N SER A 159 -7.89 -12.12 9.83
CA SER A 159 -8.57 -13.30 9.28
C SER A 159 -8.37 -13.45 7.77
N ARG A 160 -8.25 -12.32 7.04
CA ARG A 160 -8.17 -12.29 5.59
C ARG A 160 -6.75 -12.42 5.06
N MET A 161 -5.73 -11.91 5.74
CA MET A 161 -4.33 -11.88 5.27
C MET A 161 -3.80 -13.23 4.77
N GLY A 162 -4.37 -14.34 5.27
CA GLY A 162 -3.99 -15.67 4.85
C GLY A 162 -2.58 -16.03 5.31
N ASP A 163 -1.94 -16.93 4.58
CA ASP A 163 -0.59 -17.38 4.89
C ASP A 163 0.45 -16.31 4.54
N VAL A 164 1.36 -16.05 5.48
CA VAL A 164 2.50 -15.16 5.27
C VAL A 164 3.68 -15.99 4.75
N LEU A 165 4.14 -15.67 3.56
CA LEU A 165 5.35 -16.22 2.98
C LEU A 165 6.57 -15.49 3.54
N VAL A 166 7.61 -16.25 3.87
CA VAL A 166 8.83 -15.73 4.50
C VAL A 166 10.05 -16.27 3.79
N ASP A 167 10.82 -15.37 3.17
CA ASP A 167 12.11 -15.69 2.57
C ASP A 167 13.24 -14.98 3.32
N GLU A 168 14.27 -15.72 3.74
CA GLU A 168 15.46 -15.11 4.35
C GLU A 168 16.53 -14.83 3.29
N TYR A 169 16.92 -13.57 3.14
CA TYR A 169 18.07 -13.17 2.35
C TYR A 169 18.91 -12.13 3.09
N ARG A 170 20.24 -12.33 3.14
CA ARG A 170 21.19 -11.46 3.86
C ARG A 170 20.79 -11.16 5.32
N LYS A 171 20.20 -12.15 6.01
CA LYS A 171 19.69 -12.00 7.39
C LYS A 171 18.51 -11.03 7.53
N ILE A 172 17.79 -10.81 6.44
CA ILE A 172 16.54 -10.06 6.36
C ILE A 172 15.44 -11.04 5.98
N ASN A 173 14.35 -11.02 6.73
CA ASN A 173 13.15 -11.75 6.35
C ASN A 173 12.31 -10.86 5.43
N PHE A 174 12.04 -11.33 4.22
CA PHE A 174 11.13 -10.73 3.28
C PHE A 174 9.77 -11.41 3.48
N LEU A 175 8.78 -10.62 3.86
CA LEU A 175 7.44 -11.05 4.17
C LEU A 175 6.50 -10.62 3.05
N SER A 176 5.65 -11.52 2.59
CA SER A 176 4.57 -11.23 1.65
C SER A 176 3.32 -12.04 2.00
N SER A 177 2.17 -11.63 1.47
CA SER A 177 0.94 -12.42 1.54
C SER A 177 0.33 -12.51 0.14
N SER A 178 -0.28 -13.66 -0.17
CA SER A 178 -0.82 -13.95 -1.51
C SER A 178 -1.95 -13.00 -1.94
N ASN A 179 -2.58 -12.32 -0.99
CA ASN A 179 -3.65 -11.34 -1.22
C ASN A 179 -3.22 -9.88 -1.02
N GLY A 180 -1.93 -9.62 -0.82
CA GLY A 180 -1.41 -8.25 -0.72
C GLY A 180 -1.77 -7.50 0.57
N LEU A 181 -2.25 -8.18 1.61
CA LEU A 181 -2.60 -7.57 2.89
C LEU A 181 -1.42 -7.43 3.86
N ILE A 182 -0.21 -7.89 3.50
CA ILE A 182 0.92 -8.01 4.44
C ILE A 182 1.29 -6.70 5.16
N SER A 183 1.14 -5.54 4.51
CA SER A 183 1.47 -4.25 5.15
C SER A 183 0.61 -3.99 6.39
N GLY A 184 -0.63 -4.49 6.40
CA GLY A 184 -1.56 -4.44 7.53
C GLY A 184 -1.09 -5.22 8.76
N GLN A 185 -0.16 -6.16 8.61
CA GLN A 185 0.38 -6.95 9.73
C GLN A 185 1.00 -6.04 10.79
N MET A 186 1.68 -4.98 10.37
CA MET A 186 2.34 -4.02 11.27
C MET A 186 1.36 -3.20 12.12
N TRP A 187 0.09 -3.10 11.72
CA TRP A 187 -0.97 -2.47 12.50
C TRP A 187 -1.61 -3.41 13.54
N LEU A 188 -1.39 -4.73 13.43
CA LEU A 188 -1.96 -5.68 14.37
C LEU A 188 -1.26 -5.60 15.74
N PRO A 189 -2.01 -5.60 16.86
CA PRO A 189 -1.43 -5.47 18.20
C PRO A 189 -0.36 -6.52 18.52
N GLU A 190 -0.55 -7.76 18.08
CA GLU A 190 0.39 -8.88 18.29
C GLU A 190 1.71 -8.74 17.53
N THR A 191 1.84 -7.78 16.61
CA THR A 191 3.09 -7.50 15.90
C THR A 191 4.01 -6.61 16.71
N CYS A 192 3.44 -5.76 17.57
CA CYS A 192 4.20 -4.88 18.46
C CYS A 192 3.46 -4.67 19.78
N ASP A 193 3.64 -5.62 20.69
CA ASP A 193 3.23 -5.49 22.09
C ASP A 193 4.45 -5.65 23.03
N GLY A 194 4.20 -5.63 24.34
CA GLY A 194 5.25 -5.79 25.34
C GLY A 194 5.88 -7.20 25.43
N GLN A 195 5.36 -8.17 24.67
CA GLN A 195 5.84 -9.56 24.64
C GLN A 195 6.48 -9.93 23.29
N SER A 196 6.19 -9.15 22.25
CA SER A 196 6.71 -9.30 20.90
C SER A 196 8.22 -9.09 20.87
N ALA A 197 8.91 -9.86 20.05
CA ALA A 197 10.33 -9.64 19.83
C ALA A 197 10.56 -8.29 19.15
N ASP A 198 11.40 -7.47 19.78
CA ASP A 198 11.90 -6.22 19.24
C ASP A 198 12.44 -6.41 17.81
N ALA A 199 11.93 -5.63 16.85
CA ALA A 199 12.24 -5.81 15.43
C ALA A 199 12.19 -4.49 14.65
N VAL A 200 12.88 -4.49 13.51
CA VAL A 200 12.95 -3.42 12.52
C VAL A 200 12.15 -3.84 11.30
N TYR A 201 11.39 -2.92 10.73
CA TYR A 201 10.52 -3.13 9.60
C TYR A 201 10.73 -2.06 8.53
N PHE A 202 10.68 -2.47 7.28
CA PHE A 202 10.70 -1.56 6.13
C PHE A 202 9.72 -2.07 5.07
N LEU A 203 8.79 -1.20 4.69
CA LEU A 203 7.75 -1.52 3.71
C LEU A 203 8.24 -1.06 2.33
N TYR A 204 8.84 -1.97 1.57
CA TYR A 204 9.53 -1.59 0.35
C TYR A 204 8.58 -1.50 -0.85
N ASP A 205 7.51 -2.29 -0.85
CA ASP A 205 6.44 -2.23 -1.84
C ASP A 205 5.06 -2.41 -1.16
N ARG A 206 4.01 -2.57 -1.95
CA ARG A 206 2.62 -2.71 -1.47
C ARG A 206 2.35 -4.02 -0.72
N ASN A 207 3.04 -5.08 -1.14
CA ASN A 207 2.82 -6.48 -0.78
C ASN A 207 4.07 -7.12 -0.14
N GLY A 208 5.01 -6.29 0.31
CA GLY A 208 6.37 -6.69 0.66
C GLY A 208 6.89 -5.90 1.84
N VAL A 209 7.17 -6.61 2.93
CA VAL A 209 7.75 -6.06 4.15
C VAL A 209 9.08 -6.74 4.45
N MET A 210 10.13 -5.98 4.68
CA MET A 210 11.37 -6.48 5.26
C MET A 210 11.25 -6.44 6.78
N LYS A 211 11.67 -7.51 7.46
CA LYS A 211 11.71 -7.64 8.92
C LYS A 211 13.04 -8.18 9.41
N VAL A 212 13.59 -7.58 10.46
CA VAL A 212 14.79 -8.08 11.16
C VAL A 212 14.64 -7.91 12.67
N GLY A 213 14.98 -8.93 13.46
CA GLY A 213 15.07 -8.81 14.92
C GLY A 213 16.17 -7.83 15.36
N LEU A 214 15.90 -7.01 16.38
CA LEU A 214 16.89 -6.04 16.90
C LEU A 214 18.10 -6.72 17.57
N ASP A 215 18.01 -8.01 17.88
CA ASP A 215 19.08 -8.87 18.35
C ASP A 215 20.06 -9.32 17.23
N ASN A 216 19.80 -8.93 15.98
CA ASN A 216 20.64 -9.22 14.82
C ASN A 216 21.24 -7.93 14.21
N PRO A 217 22.33 -7.38 14.78
CA PRO A 217 22.93 -6.12 14.31
C PRO A 217 23.35 -6.14 12.83
N LEU A 218 23.83 -7.29 12.33
CA LEU A 218 24.21 -7.43 10.93
C LEU A 218 22.99 -7.35 10.01
N GLY A 219 21.91 -8.04 10.34
CA GLY A 219 20.65 -7.95 9.61
C GLY A 219 20.09 -6.53 9.61
N VAL A 220 20.13 -5.82 10.75
CA VAL A 220 19.66 -4.43 10.85
C VAL A 220 20.50 -3.52 9.95
N SER A 221 21.83 -3.67 9.97
CA SER A 221 22.73 -2.92 9.09
C SER A 221 22.45 -3.20 7.60
N ASN A 222 22.19 -4.46 7.25
CA ASN A 222 21.84 -4.84 5.88
C ASN A 222 20.49 -4.25 5.46
N LEU A 223 19.47 -4.33 6.31
CA LEU A 223 18.15 -3.75 6.04
C LEU A 223 18.24 -2.25 5.82
N LEU A 224 18.93 -1.50 6.69
CA LEU A 224 19.13 -0.06 6.53
C LEU A 224 19.86 0.27 5.21
N SER A 225 20.84 -0.54 4.82
CA SER A 225 21.56 -0.35 3.56
C SER A 225 20.67 -0.59 2.34
N VAL A 226 19.83 -1.62 2.37
CA VAL A 226 18.86 -1.93 1.31
C VAL A 226 17.79 -0.85 1.23
N ALA A 227 17.20 -0.47 2.37
CA ALA A 227 16.20 0.59 2.45
C ALA A 227 16.73 1.92 1.89
N ASN A 228 17.94 2.33 2.28
CA ASN A 228 18.57 3.53 1.75
C ASN A 228 18.79 3.46 0.23
N GLY A 229 19.18 2.28 -0.29
CA GLY A 229 19.32 2.06 -1.74
C GLY A 229 18.01 2.28 -2.47
N LEU A 230 16.94 1.60 -2.03
CA LEU A 230 15.61 1.67 -2.64
C LEU A 230 15.02 3.09 -2.56
N VAL A 231 15.19 3.78 -1.43
CA VAL A 231 14.73 5.17 -1.26
C VAL A 231 15.46 6.12 -2.19
N ILE A 232 16.79 6.03 -2.30
CA ILE A 232 17.58 6.90 -3.20
C ILE A 232 17.23 6.65 -4.67
N GLN A 233 16.90 5.41 -5.03
CA GLN A 233 16.51 5.03 -6.38
C GLN A 233 15.05 5.39 -6.71
N GLY A 234 14.25 5.76 -5.71
CA GLY A 234 12.82 6.01 -5.88
C GLY A 234 12.00 4.73 -6.07
N GLU A 235 12.54 3.58 -5.67
CA GLU A 235 11.92 2.25 -5.80
C GLU A 235 11.19 1.82 -4.50
N ALA A 236 11.35 2.58 -3.42
CA ALA A 236 10.68 2.30 -2.14
C ALA A 236 9.33 2.99 -2.02
N MET A 237 8.35 2.28 -1.46
CA MET A 237 7.05 2.87 -1.12
C MET A 237 7.13 3.86 0.06
N THR A 238 7.97 3.61 1.07
CA THR A 238 8.21 4.53 2.20
C THR A 238 9.66 4.99 2.24
N SER A 239 9.86 6.20 2.77
CA SER A 239 11.17 6.77 3.04
C SER A 239 11.68 6.47 4.46
N SER A 240 10.89 5.77 5.29
CA SER A 240 11.21 5.47 6.68
C SER A 240 11.35 3.98 6.96
N VAL A 241 12.36 3.65 7.77
CA VAL A 241 12.46 2.38 8.47
C VAL A 241 11.91 2.58 9.87
N VAL A 242 11.00 1.72 10.29
CA VAL A 242 10.39 1.77 11.62
C VAL A 242 10.89 0.62 12.48
N ARG A 243 10.79 0.76 13.80
CA ARG A 243 11.06 -0.30 14.75
C ARG A 243 9.92 -0.45 15.73
N CYS A 244 9.64 -1.69 16.10
CA CYS A 244 8.92 -2.02 17.31
C CYS A 244 9.95 -2.25 18.42
N LYS A 245 9.80 -1.53 19.54
CA LYS A 245 10.57 -1.76 20.75
C LYS A 245 9.69 -1.69 21.98
N ASN A 246 9.63 -2.75 22.78
CA ASN A 246 8.79 -2.82 23.99
C ASN A 246 7.33 -2.41 23.74
N GLY A 247 6.72 -2.88 22.65
CA GLY A 247 5.34 -2.54 22.28
C GLY A 247 5.14 -1.11 21.77
N GLN A 248 6.20 -0.40 21.39
CA GLN A 248 6.12 0.94 20.84
C GLN A 248 6.73 1.02 19.44
N TRP A 249 5.94 1.50 18.50
CA TRP A 249 6.38 1.87 17.15
C TRP A 249 7.12 3.21 17.17
N THR A 250 8.33 3.23 16.62
CA THR A 250 9.12 4.47 16.43
C THR A 250 9.85 4.44 15.10
N GLN A 251 10.11 5.62 14.53
CA GLN A 251 11.00 5.74 13.38
C GLN A 251 12.44 5.43 13.79
N LEU A 252 13.09 4.53 13.06
CA LEU A 252 14.52 4.21 13.23
C LEU A 252 15.38 5.01 12.25
N TRP A 253 14.95 5.11 10.98
CA TRP A 253 15.66 5.82 9.93
C TRP A 253 14.67 6.51 8.97
N PRO A 254 15.01 7.68 8.39
CA PRO A 254 16.13 8.54 8.79
C PRO A 254 15.97 8.93 10.26
N THR A 255 17.08 9.06 10.99
CA THR A 255 17.00 9.55 12.36
C THR A 255 16.41 10.96 12.29
N ARG A 256 15.24 11.19 12.88
CA ARG A 256 14.74 12.55 13.09
C ARG A 256 15.85 13.27 13.86
N SER A 257 16.59 14.14 13.18
CA SER A 257 17.47 15.09 13.85
C SER A 257 16.59 15.85 14.83
N ALA A 258 16.98 15.88 16.10
CA ALA A 258 16.29 16.66 17.13
C ALA A 258 15.94 18.05 16.56
N ASP A 259 14.68 18.44 16.78
CA ASP A 259 14.05 19.68 16.35
C ASP A 259 15.01 20.82 15.98
N PHE A 260 15.03 21.21 14.70
CA PHE A 260 15.34 22.60 14.33
C PHE A 260 14.07 23.45 14.55
N SER A 261 13.52 23.43 15.76
CA SER A 261 12.65 24.50 16.24
C SER A 261 13.56 25.67 16.67
N GLY A 262 14.06 26.41 15.69
CA GLY A 262 14.95 27.53 15.97
C GLY A 262 15.36 28.28 14.70
N ALA A 263 14.69 29.40 14.46
CA ALA A 263 14.94 30.42 13.44
C ALA A 263 14.43 30.10 12.02
N ASN A 264 13.18 30.48 11.77
CA ASN A 264 12.73 30.90 10.45
C ASN A 264 13.29 32.32 10.19
N PRO A 265 14.24 32.54 9.26
CA PRO A 265 14.80 33.86 8.96
C PRO A 265 13.87 34.75 8.10
N TYR A 266 12.63 34.31 7.82
CA TYR A 266 11.70 35.03 6.94
C TYR A 266 10.35 35.36 7.60
N GLN A 267 10.37 35.91 8.83
CA GLN A 267 9.25 36.73 9.30
C GLN A 267 9.63 38.22 9.21
N PRO A 268 8.98 39.01 8.34
CA PRO A 268 9.05 40.47 8.41
C PRO A 268 8.23 40.97 9.61
N GLY A 269 8.80 41.90 10.37
CA GLY A 269 8.15 42.59 11.50
C GLY A 269 7.26 43.75 11.09
#